data_AF-A0A078JZT2-F1
#
_entry.id   AF-A0A078JZT2-F1
#
_cell.length_a   1.000
_cell.length_b   1.000
_cell.length_c   1.000
_cell.angle_alpha   90.00
_cell.angle_beta   90.00
_cell.angle_gamma   90.00
#
_symmetry.space_group_name_H-M   'P 1'
#
loop_
_entity.id
_entity.type
_entity.pdbx_description
1 polymer ?
#
loop_
_entity_poly.entity_id
_entity_poly.type
_entity_poly.pdbx_seq_one_letter_code
_entity_poly.pdbx_strand_id
1 'polypeptide(L)'
;MERLKHSKTENGTLYGAKITGGGSGGTVCVIGRSSLRSSEQILEIQRKYKEATGFMPYVFEGSSPGAGKFGYLKIRKNSAPPPT
;
A
#
# COMPACT_ATOMS: atom_id res chain seq x y z
N MET A 1 27.71 8.35 4.06
CA MET A 1 26.30 8.16 3.64
C MET A 1 26.31 7.82 2.17
N GLU A 2 26.10 6.55 1.85
CA GLU A 2 26.15 6.06 0.48
C GLU A 2 24.92 6.57 -0.28
N ARG A 3 25.17 7.35 -1.33
CA ARG A 3 24.13 7.89 -2.20
C ARG A 3 23.55 6.70 -2.96
N LEU A 4 22.34 6.26 -2.61
CA LEU A 4 21.58 5.28 -3.37
C LEU A 4 21.63 5.69 -4.84
N LYS A 5 22.38 4.94 -5.64
CA LYS A 5 22.42 5.13 -7.10
C LYS A 5 20.98 4.97 -7.56
N HIS A 6 20.38 6.06 -8.05
CA HIS A 6 19.17 5.95 -8.85
C HIS A 6 19.56 5.11 -10.07
N SER A 7 19.32 3.80 -10.02
CA SER A 7 19.21 3.04 -11.25
C SER A 7 17.97 3.60 -11.92
N LYS A 8 18.18 4.57 -12.82
CA LYS A 8 17.19 4.85 -13.86
C LYS A 8 17.12 3.58 -14.69
N THR A 9 16.31 2.62 -14.25
CA THR A 9 15.80 1.62 -15.17
C THR A 9 14.90 2.41 -16.09
N GLU A 10 15.40 2.74 -17.28
CA GLU A 10 14.56 3.23 -18.34
C GLU A 10 13.44 2.19 -18.51
N ASN A 11 12.20 2.56 -18.15
CA ASN A 11 11.02 1.68 -18.01
C ASN A 11 10.80 0.95 -16.66
N GLY A 12 11.31 1.46 -15.55
CA GLY A 12 10.90 0.98 -14.22
C GLY A 12 9.40 1.20 -13.98
N THR A 13 8.68 0.17 -13.51
CA THR A 13 7.23 0.27 -13.22
C THR A 13 6.92 0.57 -11.76
N LEU A 14 7.92 0.55 -10.88
CA LEU A 14 7.82 1.00 -9.49
C LEU A 14 8.38 2.42 -9.37
N TYR A 15 7.59 3.34 -8.81
CA TYR A 15 7.89 4.77 -8.74
C TYR A 15 8.50 5.19 -7.40
N GLY A 16 8.19 4.46 -6.34
CA GLY A 16 8.73 4.75 -5.02
C GLY A 16 8.23 3.77 -3.96
N ALA A 17 8.89 3.80 -2.81
CA ALA A 17 8.51 2.98 -1.66
C ALA A 17 8.77 3.73 -0.35
N LYS A 18 7.96 3.45 0.67
CA LYS A 18 8.14 3.98 2.03
C LYS A 18 7.59 3.01 3.06
N ILE A 19 8.22 2.94 4.23
CA ILE A 19 7.65 2.25 5.39
C ILE A 19 6.29 2.87 5.76
N THR A 20 5.35 2.06 6.25
CA THR A 20 4.07 2.52 6.79
C THR A 20 3.93 2.13 8.25
N GLY A 21 3.40 3.04 9.08
CA GLY A 21 3.36 2.89 10.54
C GLY A 21 4.58 3.46 11.25
N GLY A 22 4.84 3.00 12.48
CA GLY A 22 5.87 3.56 13.38
C GLY A 22 7.31 3.09 13.13
N GLY A 23 7.54 2.08 12.30
CA GLY A 23 8.87 1.52 12.01
C GLY A 23 9.29 0.35 12.91
N SER A 24 10.59 0.05 12.94
CA SER A 24 11.19 -1.11 13.63
C SER A 24 10.73 -2.49 13.11
N GLY A 25 10.28 -2.53 11.86
CA GLY A 25 9.65 -3.68 11.22
C GLY A 25 8.40 -3.26 10.46
N GLY A 26 7.49 -4.20 10.25
CA GLY A 26 6.16 -3.93 9.70
C GLY A 26 6.10 -3.97 8.17
N THR A 27 5.41 -2.99 7.58
CA THR A 27 5.03 -3.00 6.16
C THR A 27 5.70 -1.87 5.40
N VAL A 28 6.04 -2.15 4.14
CA VAL A 28 6.48 -1.14 3.16
C VAL A 28 5.38 -0.98 2.12
N CYS A 29 4.93 0.26 1.91
CA CYS A 29 4.08 0.59 0.78
C CYS A 29 4.96 0.90 -0.44
N VAL A 30 4.67 0.25 -1.55
CA VAL A 30 5.31 0.49 -2.85
C VAL A 30 4.26 1.05 -3.79
N ILE A 31 4.61 2.14 -4.47
CA ILE A 31 3.77 2.79 -5.48
C ILE A 31 4.36 2.48 -6.86
N GLY A 32 3.52 2.03 -7.78
CA GLY A 32 3.91 1.71 -9.14
C GLY A 32 2.72 1.69 -10.09
N ARG A 33 3.00 1.38 -11.36
CA ARG A 33 1.97 1.21 -12.39
C ARG A 33 1.11 -0.02 -12.06
N SER A 34 -0.19 0.04 -12.29
CA SER A 34 -1.04 -1.16 -12.26
C SER A 34 -0.78 -2.01 -13.51
N SER A 35 0.22 -2.90 -13.47
CA SER A 35 0.61 -3.74 -14.60
C SER A 35 1.27 -5.04 -14.14
N LEU A 36 1.18 -6.10 -14.93
CA LEU A 36 1.80 -7.41 -14.65
C LEU A 36 3.29 -7.28 -14.31
N ARG A 37 4.02 -6.45 -15.06
CA ARG A 37 5.44 -6.16 -14.82
C ARG A 37 5.72 -5.62 -13.43
N SER A 38 4.83 -4.81 -12.87
CA SER A 38 4.97 -4.29 -11.50
C SER A 38 4.82 -5.42 -10.49
N SER A 39 3.84 -6.30 -10.67
CA SER A 39 3.62 -7.45 -9.81
C SER A 39 4.82 -8.41 -9.84
N GLU A 40 5.39 -8.68 -11.02
CA GLU A 40 6.63 -9.46 -11.17
C GLU A 40 7.81 -8.84 -10.40
N GLN A 41 7.98 -7.52 -10.49
CA GLN A 41 9.03 -6.81 -9.73
C GLN A 41 8.82 -6.89 -8.21
N ILE A 42 7.57 -6.85 -7.72
CA ILE A 42 7.25 -7.04 -6.30
C ILE A 42 7.59 -8.47 -5.84
N LEU A 43 7.27 -9.49 -6.65
CA LEU A 43 7.64 -10.88 -6.35
C LEU A 43 9.15 -11.09 -6.36
N GLU A 44 9.89 -10.42 -7.25
CA GLU A 44 11.35 -10.45 -7.24
C GLU A 44 11.93 -9.85 -5.94
N ILE A 45 11.36 -8.74 -5.47
CA ILE A 45 11.73 -8.12 -4.18
C ILE A 45 11.44 -9.08 -3.02
N GLN A 46 10.26 -9.73 -3.01
CA GLN A 46 9.89 -10.72 -2.01
C GLN A 46 10.90 -11.88 -1.95
N ARG A 47 11.28 -12.44 -3.12
CA ARG A 47 12.27 -13.52 -3.22
C ARG A 47 13.64 -13.07 -2.70
N LYS A 48 14.12 -11.90 -3.13
CA LYS A 48 15.41 -11.34 -2.68
C LYS A 48 15.43 -11.10 -1.16
N TYR A 49 14.32 -10.64 -0.60
CA TYR A 49 14.20 -10.44 0.86
C TYR A 49 14.26 -11.78 1.61
N LYS A 50 13.59 -12.82 1.12
CA LYS A 50 13.67 -14.17 1.69
C LYS A 50 15.08 -14.73 1.63
N GLU A 51 15.78 -14.56 0.52
CA GLU A 51 17.16 -15.03 0.38
C GLU A 51 18.11 -14.32 1.35
N ALA A 52 17.91 -13.01 1.56
CA ALA A 52 18.76 -12.21 2.45
C ALA A 52 18.47 -12.42 3.95
N THR A 53 17.23 -12.76 4.33
CA THR A 53 16.78 -12.73 5.74
C THR A 53 16.22 -14.06 6.26
N GLY A 54 15.92 -15.01 5.37
CA GLY A 54 15.18 -16.22 5.68
C GLY A 54 13.66 -16.03 5.83
N PHE A 55 13.17 -14.78 5.90
CA PHE A 55 11.76 -14.48 6.10
C PHE A 55 11.04 -14.25 4.76
N MET A 56 9.87 -14.88 4.57
CA MET A 56 9.01 -14.64 3.41
C MET A 56 7.97 -13.56 3.75
N PRO A 57 8.12 -12.32 3.28
CA PRO A 57 7.15 -11.27 3.60
C PRO A 57 5.85 -11.51 2.83
N TYR A 58 4.72 -11.20 3.47
CA TYR A 58 3.41 -11.27 2.82
C TYR A 58 3.21 -10.09 1.85
N VAL A 59 2.70 -10.37 0.65
CA VAL A 59 2.35 -9.33 -0.33
C VAL A 59 0.87 -9.02 -0.22
N PHE A 60 0.55 -7.81 0.22
CA PHE A 60 -0.81 -7.28 0.20
C PHE A 60 -1.13 -6.74 -1.20
N GLU A 61 -2.14 -7.31 -1.85
CA GLU A 61 -2.64 -6.85 -3.15
C GLU A 61 -4.16 -6.60 -3.06
N GLY A 62 -4.63 -5.63 -3.84
CA GLY A 62 -6.02 -5.22 -3.87
C GLY A 62 -6.41 -4.25 -2.75
N SER A 63 -7.68 -3.85 -2.76
CA SER A 63 -8.26 -3.00 -1.72
C SER A 63 -9.66 -3.51 -1.39
N SER A 64 -10.04 -3.40 -0.12
CA SER A 64 -11.40 -3.70 0.33
C SER A 64 -12.31 -2.48 0.16
N PRO A 65 -13.63 -2.66 0.14
CA PRO A 65 -14.57 -1.54 0.31
C PRO A 65 -14.24 -0.75 1.57
N GLY A 66 -14.10 0.58 1.44
CA GLY A 66 -14.04 1.46 2.61
C GLY A 66 -15.39 1.51 3.34
N ALA A 67 -15.40 2.02 4.58
CA ALA A 67 -16.60 2.05 5.43
C ALA A 67 -17.84 2.65 4.74
N GLY A 68 -17.66 3.69 3.93
CA GLY A 68 -18.74 4.30 3.14
C GLY A 68 -19.38 3.36 2.11
N LYS A 69 -18.57 2.49 1.47
CA LYS A 69 -19.04 1.51 0.47
C LYS A 69 -19.52 0.22 1.12
N PHE A 70 -18.90 -0.19 2.22
CA PHE A 70 -19.25 -1.40 2.95
C PHE A 70 -20.63 -1.30 3.61
N GLY A 71 -20.94 -0.13 4.18
CA GLY A 71 -22.20 0.14 4.88
C GLY A 71 -21.94 0.84 6.21
N TYR A 72 -22.78 1.81 6.56
CA TYR A 72 -22.64 2.60 7.78
C TYR A 72 -24.00 3.04 8.33
N LEU A 73 -24.09 3.19 9.65
CA LEU A 73 -25.26 3.79 10.31
C LEU A 73 -25.24 5.31 10.10
N LYS A 74 -26.28 5.86 9.47
CA LYS A 74 -26.45 7.30 9.27
C LYS A 74 -27.42 7.87 10.30
N ILE A 75 -26.91 8.65 11.26
CA ILE A 75 -27.72 9.32 12.28
C ILE A 75 -28.19 10.69 11.74
N ARG A 76 -29.48 11.02 11.89
CA ARG A 76 -30.03 12.35 11.57
C ARG A 76 -30.48 13.01 12.88
N LYS A 77 -30.21 14.31 13.02
CA LYS A 77 -30.79 15.11 14.12
C LYS A 77 -32.28 15.28 13.84
N ASN A 78 -33.14 14.97 14.81
CA ASN A 78 -34.55 15.32 14.71
C ASN A 78 -34.65 16.84 14.62
N SER A 79 -35.21 17.35 13.52
CA SER A 79 -35.67 18.74 13.45
C SER A 79 -36.83 18.88 14.44
N ALA A 80 -36.78 19.90 15.30
CA ALA A 80 -37.94 20.27 16.09
C ALA A 80 -39.14 20.51 15.14
N PRO A 81 -40.37 20.13 15.53
CA PRO A 81 -41.55 20.43 14.72
C PRO A 81 -41.63 21.94 14.47
N PRO A 82 -42.11 22.38 13.29
CA PRO A 82 -42.30 23.80 13.02
C PRO A 82 -43.24 24.41 14.09
N PRO A 83 -43.01 25.68 14.48
CA PRO A 83 -43.92 26.37 15.40
C PRO A 83 -45.32 26.44 14.78
N THR A 84 -46.33 26.16 15.61
CA THR A 84 -47.77 26.25 15.30
C THR A 84 -48.22 27.67 15.03
#